data_AF-A0A8T2HS43-F1
#
_entry.id   AF-A0A8T2HS43-F1
#
_cell.length_a   1.000
_cell.length_b   1.000
_cell.length_c   1.000
_cell.angle_alpha   90.00
_cell.angle_beta   90.00
_cell.angle_gamma   90.00
#
_symmetry.space_group_name_H-M   'P 1'
#
loop_
_entity.id
_entity.type
_entity.pdbx_description
1 polymer ?
#
loop_
_entity_poly.entity_id
_entity_poly.type
_entity_poly.pdbx_seq_one_letter_code
_entity_poly.pdbx_strand_id
1 'polypeptide(L)'
;MGEAADRQTLMKKIIAAYTAVGIWIFLSGAVILYNKYLLAYSGFHYPISLTMWHMFFCSSLAFGLVKSGKVQSINMEQETFMKAIIPIGACYAGTLWVGNAAYLYLSVSFIQMLKALMPVAVFSVGCVFGTERFNWPTFLNMILVTIGVAVASFGEINFNMTGVLFQLSSIVTESIRLVLVQILLQSRGLKLNPITTLYYVAPCCFGFLLLPFFALEFSKITNDAELVVNPFHMIANATAAFCLNMAVFMLIGKTSALTMNIAGVAKDWMLIGLSVWLFHSAVSGLNLFGYFIAFLAVCWYNYQKLQAAKAAGPPPSSPSSAAAAAAASGNEEMIPLKIMTASSLDKPMQA
;
A
#
# COMPACT_ATOMS: atom_id res chain seq x y z
N MET A 1 -22.21 31.01 21.70
CA MET A 1 -21.31 30.02 22.33
C MET A 1 -21.23 28.68 21.56
N GLY A 2 -22.28 28.20 20.89
CA GLY A 2 -22.22 26.96 20.09
C GLY A 2 -21.30 26.98 18.88
N GLU A 3 -21.24 28.10 18.14
CA GLU A 3 -20.43 28.22 16.91
C GLU A 3 -18.92 28.21 17.16
N ALA A 4 -18.46 28.76 18.29
CA ALA A 4 -17.05 28.74 18.68
C ALA A 4 -16.60 27.34 19.12
N ALA A 5 -17.46 26.61 19.83
CA ALA A 5 -17.20 25.22 20.24
C ALA A 5 -17.20 24.26 19.03
N ASP A 6 -18.06 24.50 18.04
CA ASP A 6 -18.09 23.74 16.79
C ASP A 6 -16.86 24.01 15.92
N ARG A 7 -16.44 25.28 15.79
CA ARG A 7 -15.20 25.67 15.11
C ARG A 7 -13.95 25.06 15.77
N GLN A 8 -13.89 25.05 17.11
CA GLN A 8 -12.78 24.45 17.85
C GLN A 8 -12.74 22.92 17.68
N THR A 9 -13.90 22.27 17.62
CA THR A 9 -14.03 20.83 17.36
C THR A 9 -13.62 20.48 15.93
N LEU A 10 -14.01 21.30 14.96
CA LEU A 10 -13.60 21.17 13.56
C LEU A 10 -12.09 21.34 13.40
N MET A 11 -11.48 22.38 13.99
CA MET A 11 -10.02 22.58 13.93
C MET A 11 -9.25 21.41 14.54
N LYS A 12 -9.70 20.87 15.68
CA LYS A 12 -9.08 19.67 16.28
C LYS A 12 -9.15 18.45 15.36
N LYS A 13 -10.27 18.25 14.66
CA LYS A 13 -10.42 17.17 13.67
C LYS A 13 -9.49 17.35 12.48
N ILE A 14 -9.39 18.58 11.96
CA ILE A 14 -8.51 18.93 10.84
C ILE A 14 -7.04 18.70 11.21
N ILE A 15 -6.59 19.22 12.35
CA ILE A 15 -5.21 19.03 12.84
C ILE A 15 -4.91 17.54 13.00
N ALA A 16 -5.81 16.78 13.65
CA ALA A 16 -5.61 15.34 13.83
C ALA A 16 -5.50 14.59 12.49
N ALA A 17 -6.29 14.97 11.48
CA ALA A 17 -6.24 14.38 10.15
C ALA A 17 -4.92 14.69 9.43
N TYR A 18 -4.48 15.96 9.42
CA TYR A 18 -3.20 16.34 8.80
C TYR A 18 -1.99 15.73 9.52
N THR A 19 -2.02 15.66 10.85
CA THR A 19 -0.97 14.99 11.63
C THR A 19 -0.92 13.49 11.30
N ALA A 20 -2.08 12.83 11.16
CA ALA A 20 -2.14 11.42 10.77
C ALA A 20 -1.55 11.20 9.36
N VAL A 21 -1.85 12.09 8.40
CA VAL A 21 -1.24 12.08 7.06
C VAL A 21 0.27 12.25 7.14
N GLY A 22 0.76 13.24 7.90
CA GLY A 22 2.20 13.50 8.04
C GLY A 22 2.95 12.33 8.64
N ILE A 23 2.42 11.73 9.71
CA ILE A 23 3.00 10.53 10.34
C ILE A 23 3.05 9.38 9.35
N TRP A 24 1.97 9.17 8.61
CA TRP A 24 1.90 8.11 7.61
C TRP A 24 2.93 8.31 6.48
N ILE A 25 3.02 9.51 5.89
CA ILE A 25 4.02 9.82 4.84
C ILE A 25 5.44 9.59 5.37
N PHE A 26 5.72 10.07 6.58
CA PHE A 26 7.03 9.92 7.20
C PHE A 26 7.39 8.44 7.42
N LEU A 27 6.49 7.65 8.03
CA LEU A 27 6.72 6.23 8.28
C LEU A 27 6.84 5.42 6.99
N SER A 28 6.02 5.73 5.98
CA SER A 28 6.07 5.08 4.67
C SER A 28 7.41 5.34 4.00
N GLY A 29 7.84 6.61 3.95
CA GLY A 29 9.14 6.98 3.42
C GLY A 29 10.31 6.38 4.21
N ALA A 30 10.24 6.39 5.54
CA ALA A 30 11.25 5.79 6.41
C ALA A 30 11.41 4.29 6.12
N VAL A 31 10.32 3.52 6.03
CA VAL A 31 10.39 2.09 5.72
C VAL A 31 10.99 1.85 4.34
N ILE A 32 10.56 2.59 3.31
CA ILE A 32 11.07 2.44 1.94
C ILE A 32 12.57 2.72 1.86
N LEU A 33 13.01 3.87 2.39
CA LEU A 33 14.40 4.28 2.37
C LEU A 33 15.27 3.37 3.24
N TYR A 34 14.75 2.91 4.39
CA TYR A 34 15.46 1.99 5.28
C TYR A 34 15.59 0.60 4.66
N ASN A 35 14.55 0.09 3.98
CA ASN A 35 14.65 -1.16 3.22
C ASN A 35 15.69 -1.04 2.11
N LYS A 36 15.70 0.06 1.34
CA LYS A 36 16.75 0.32 0.34
C LYS A 36 18.14 0.35 0.98
N TYR A 37 18.31 1.05 2.10
CA TYR A 37 19.59 1.13 2.80
C TYR A 37 20.09 -0.25 3.22
N LEU A 38 19.22 -1.07 3.83
CA LEU A 38 19.59 -2.41 4.27
C LEU A 38 19.94 -3.33 3.11
N LEU A 39 19.12 -3.32 2.05
CA LEU A 39 19.28 -4.22 0.92
C LEU A 39 20.44 -3.84 0.00
N ALA A 40 20.73 -2.56 -0.17
CA ALA A 40 21.70 -2.09 -1.16
C ALA A 40 23.01 -1.54 -0.57
N TYR A 41 23.04 -1.15 0.71
CA TYR A 41 24.20 -0.45 1.30
C TYR A 41 24.74 -1.09 2.58
N SER A 42 23.91 -1.75 3.39
CA SER A 42 24.36 -2.33 4.67
C SER A 42 24.98 -3.72 4.56
N GLY A 43 25.14 -4.26 3.34
CA GLY A 43 25.63 -5.63 3.10
C GLY A 43 24.56 -6.73 3.21
N PHE A 44 23.32 -6.40 3.60
CA PHE A 44 22.24 -7.38 3.78
C PHE A 44 21.42 -7.57 2.48
N HIS A 45 21.96 -8.30 1.52
CA HIS A 45 21.35 -8.44 0.16
C HIS A 45 20.22 -9.50 0.07
N TYR A 46 19.37 -9.59 1.09
CA TYR A 46 18.40 -10.68 1.26
C TYR A 46 16.95 -10.17 1.42
N PRO A 47 16.27 -9.81 0.30
CA PRO A 47 14.92 -9.25 0.32
C PRO A 47 13.84 -10.19 0.86
N ILE A 48 13.94 -11.51 0.63
CA ILE A 48 12.95 -12.47 1.16
C ILE A 48 13.08 -12.54 2.67
N SER A 49 14.31 -12.65 3.17
CA SER A 49 14.61 -12.71 4.60
C SER A 49 14.15 -11.45 5.34
N LEU A 50 14.37 -10.27 4.75
CA LEU A 50 13.89 -9.00 5.30
C LEU A 50 12.36 -8.98 5.44
N THR A 51 11.66 -9.37 4.37
CA THR A 51 10.18 -9.34 4.34
C THR A 51 9.56 -10.42 5.22
N MET A 52 10.18 -11.60 5.32
CA MET A 52 9.81 -12.62 6.29
C MET A 52 9.95 -12.11 7.73
N TRP A 53 11.05 -11.42 8.04
CA TRP A 53 11.24 -10.82 9.35
C TRP A 53 10.14 -9.80 9.67
N HIS A 54 9.75 -8.96 8.70
CA HIS A 54 8.62 -8.03 8.87
C HIS A 54 7.32 -8.76 9.15
N MET A 55 6.98 -9.78 8.36
CA MET A 55 5.73 -10.54 8.53
C MET A 55 5.70 -11.26 9.87
N PHE A 56 6.81 -11.87 10.29
CA PHE A 56 6.93 -12.53 11.59
C PHE A 56 6.75 -11.55 12.76
N PHE A 57 7.45 -10.41 12.71
CA PHE A 57 7.39 -9.39 13.75
C PHE A 57 6.01 -8.75 13.84
N CYS A 58 5.45 -8.33 12.70
CA CYS A 58 4.12 -7.72 12.63
C CYS A 58 3.02 -8.69 13.06
N SER A 59 3.10 -9.96 12.66
CA SER A 59 2.16 -11.01 13.07
C SER A 59 2.24 -11.26 14.58
N SER A 60 3.44 -11.36 15.15
CA SER A 60 3.65 -11.57 16.59
C SER A 60 3.03 -10.45 17.42
N LEU A 61 3.26 -9.18 17.01
CA LEU A 61 2.68 -8.02 17.67
C LEU A 61 1.16 -7.93 17.48
N ALA A 62 0.66 -8.21 16.28
CA ALA A 62 -0.78 -8.24 16.01
C ALA A 62 -1.48 -9.30 16.87
N PHE A 63 -0.89 -10.48 17.01
CA PHE A 63 -1.39 -11.53 17.89
C PHE A 63 -1.42 -11.07 19.37
N GLY A 64 -0.35 -10.43 19.83
CA GLY A 64 -0.30 -9.84 21.17
C GLY A 64 -1.39 -8.80 21.41
N LEU A 65 -1.66 -7.91 20.44
CA LEU A 65 -2.70 -6.88 20.54
C LEU A 65 -4.12 -7.45 20.55
N VAL A 66 -4.39 -8.46 19.71
CA VAL A 66 -5.68 -9.15 19.66
C VAL A 66 -5.92 -9.93 20.97
N LYS A 67 -4.92 -10.69 21.43
CA LYS A 67 -5.01 -11.47 22.68
C LYS A 67 -5.15 -10.58 23.92
N SER A 68 -4.57 -9.37 23.90
CA SER A 68 -4.71 -8.38 24.97
C SER A 68 -6.08 -7.67 24.97
N GLY A 69 -7.00 -8.03 24.07
CA GLY A 69 -8.34 -7.44 23.98
C GLY A 69 -8.38 -6.00 23.45
N LYS A 70 -7.24 -5.45 23.01
CA LYS A 70 -7.15 -4.08 22.49
C LYS A 70 -7.73 -3.95 21.08
N VAL A 71 -7.89 -5.07 20.37
CA VAL A 71 -8.48 -5.15 19.03
C VAL A 71 -9.49 -6.30 19.01
N GLN A 72 -10.71 -6.04 18.55
CA GLN A 72 -11.74 -7.07 18.43
C GLN A 72 -11.35 -8.08 17.34
N SER A 73 -11.29 -9.37 17.70
CA SER A 73 -11.15 -10.46 16.74
C SER A 73 -12.50 -10.70 16.05
N ILE A 74 -12.54 -10.57 14.73
CA ILE A 74 -13.69 -10.97 13.94
C ILE A 74 -13.61 -12.48 13.77
N ASN A 75 -14.57 -13.25 14.29
CA ASN A 75 -14.63 -14.68 14.04
C ASN A 75 -14.87 -14.90 12.54
N MET A 76 -13.82 -15.33 11.84
CA MET A 76 -13.87 -15.55 10.40
C MET A 76 -14.12 -17.04 10.13
N GLU A 77 -15.13 -17.31 9.32
CA GLU A 77 -15.48 -18.67 8.89
C GLU A 77 -14.29 -19.31 8.15
N GLN A 78 -13.99 -20.58 8.49
CA GLN A 78 -12.83 -21.30 7.94
C GLN A 78 -12.86 -21.38 6.40
N GLU A 79 -14.05 -21.45 5.80
CA GLU A 79 -14.21 -21.42 4.36
C GLU A 79 -13.76 -20.08 3.75
N THR A 80 -14.07 -18.96 4.40
CA THR A 80 -13.65 -17.62 3.98
C THR A 80 -12.14 -17.46 4.12
N PHE A 81 -11.56 -18.03 5.19
CA PHE A 81 -10.11 -18.05 5.38
C PHE A 81 -9.42 -18.79 4.23
N MET A 82 -9.89 -19.99 3.88
CA MET A 82 -9.26 -20.78 2.82
C MET A 82 -9.45 -20.19 1.42
N LYS A 83 -10.67 -19.76 1.07
CA LYS A 83 -10.99 -19.33 -0.30
C LYS A 83 -10.58 -17.88 -0.61
N ALA A 84 -10.46 -17.02 0.39
CA ALA A 84 -10.14 -15.60 0.17
C ALA A 84 -8.78 -15.19 0.77
N ILE A 85 -8.50 -15.54 2.03
CA ILE A 85 -7.28 -15.06 2.70
C ILE A 85 -6.03 -15.72 2.16
N ILE A 86 -6.05 -17.04 1.89
CA ILE A 86 -4.88 -17.75 1.36
C ILE A 86 -4.42 -17.15 0.01
N PRO A 87 -5.29 -16.97 -1.00
CA PRO A 87 -4.89 -16.29 -2.25
C PRO A 87 -4.39 -14.86 -2.04
N ILE A 88 -5.03 -14.09 -1.16
CA ILE A 88 -4.59 -12.72 -0.81
C ILE A 88 -3.20 -12.75 -0.18
N GLY A 89 -2.93 -13.69 0.73
CA GLY A 89 -1.64 -13.88 1.39
C GLY A 89 -0.55 -14.33 0.43
N ALA A 90 -0.86 -15.21 -0.53
CA ALA A 90 0.07 -15.62 -1.57
C ALA A 90 0.46 -14.45 -2.49
N CYS A 91 -0.52 -13.65 -2.93
CA CYS A 91 -0.25 -12.46 -3.71
C CYS A 91 0.58 -11.45 -2.91
N TYR A 92 0.25 -11.25 -1.63
CA TYR A 92 1.01 -10.33 -0.78
C TYR A 92 2.47 -10.76 -0.59
N ALA A 93 2.71 -12.07 -0.39
CA ALA A 93 4.06 -12.62 -0.34
C ALA A 93 4.82 -12.36 -1.64
N GLY A 94 4.17 -12.60 -2.80
CA GLY A 94 4.73 -12.27 -4.10
C GLY A 94 5.11 -10.79 -4.21
N THR A 95 4.17 -9.88 -3.93
CA THR A 95 4.44 -8.43 -3.95
C THR A 95 5.65 -8.07 -3.09
N LEU A 96 5.67 -8.52 -1.84
CA LEU A 96 6.73 -8.17 -0.89
C LEU A 96 8.08 -8.69 -1.37
N TRP A 97 8.15 -9.94 -1.81
CA TRP A 97 9.38 -10.51 -2.31
C TRP A 97 9.89 -9.77 -3.56
N VAL A 98 9.13 -9.77 -4.65
CA VAL A 98 9.64 -9.20 -5.92
C VAL A 98 9.76 -7.67 -5.86
N GLY A 99 8.92 -7.00 -5.06
CA GLY A 99 9.01 -5.55 -4.84
C GLY A 99 10.25 -5.16 -4.04
N ASN A 100 10.62 -5.91 -3.00
CA ASN A 100 11.87 -5.62 -2.27
C ASN A 100 13.10 -6.05 -3.06
N ALA A 101 13.01 -7.12 -3.87
CA ALA A 101 14.10 -7.52 -4.77
C ALA A 101 14.44 -6.43 -5.79
N ALA A 102 13.47 -5.62 -6.25
CA ALA A 102 13.72 -4.49 -7.14
C ALA A 102 14.69 -3.44 -6.56
N TYR A 103 14.74 -3.26 -5.24
CA TYR A 103 15.68 -2.34 -4.59
C TYR A 103 17.16 -2.74 -4.77
N LEU A 104 17.46 -4.00 -5.09
CA LEU A 104 18.83 -4.42 -5.40
C LEU A 104 19.32 -3.89 -6.74
N TYR A 105 18.41 -3.58 -7.67
CA TYR A 105 18.74 -3.26 -9.06
C TYR A 105 18.39 -1.83 -9.44
N LEU A 106 17.36 -1.25 -8.83
CA LEU A 106 16.82 0.05 -9.21
C LEU A 106 16.99 1.10 -8.10
N SER A 107 17.05 2.37 -8.50
CA SER A 107 16.97 3.51 -7.58
C SER A 107 15.56 3.62 -6.99
N VAL A 108 15.42 4.23 -5.80
CA VAL A 108 14.11 4.43 -5.19
C VAL A 108 13.27 5.39 -6.04
N SER A 109 13.89 6.43 -6.61
CA SER A 109 13.22 7.34 -7.55
C SER A 109 12.63 6.60 -8.75
N PHE A 110 13.39 5.71 -9.40
CA PHE A 110 12.90 4.97 -10.56
C PHE A 110 11.82 3.95 -10.18
N ILE A 111 11.93 3.31 -9.01
CA ILE A 111 10.87 2.44 -8.47
C ILE A 111 9.57 3.21 -8.30
N GLN A 112 9.60 4.43 -7.72
CA GLN A 112 8.38 5.25 -7.58
C GLN A 112 7.80 5.65 -8.95
N MET A 113 8.64 5.87 -9.95
CA MET A 113 8.19 6.18 -11.30
C MET A 113 7.49 4.98 -11.96
N LEU A 114 8.05 3.78 -11.82
CA LEU A 114 7.41 2.55 -12.30
C LEU A 114 6.08 2.29 -11.59
N LYS A 115 5.98 2.62 -10.29
CA LYS A 115 4.72 2.52 -9.53
C LYS A 115 3.60 3.42 -10.04
N ALA A 116 3.86 4.42 -10.88
CA ALA A 116 2.79 5.14 -11.57
C ALA A 116 1.94 4.23 -12.49
N LEU A 117 2.41 3.02 -12.83
CA LEU A 117 1.62 2.00 -13.53
C LEU A 117 0.62 1.26 -12.63
N MET A 118 0.62 1.48 -11.31
CA MET A 118 -0.31 0.81 -10.38
C MET A 118 -1.78 0.99 -10.78
N PRO A 119 -2.28 2.20 -11.09
CA PRO A 119 -3.67 2.37 -11.57
C PRO A 119 -3.96 1.61 -12.86
N VAL A 120 -2.98 1.52 -13.77
CA VAL A 120 -3.10 0.76 -15.03
C VAL A 120 -3.29 -0.72 -14.76
N ALA A 121 -2.46 -1.28 -13.89
CA ALA A 121 -2.51 -2.69 -13.53
C ALA A 121 -3.78 -3.03 -12.74
N VAL A 122 -4.18 -2.19 -11.77
CA VAL A 122 -5.42 -2.37 -11.00
C VAL A 122 -6.66 -2.28 -11.89
N PHE A 123 -6.72 -1.30 -12.82
CA PHE A 123 -7.82 -1.21 -13.78
C PHE A 123 -7.90 -2.45 -14.68
N SER A 124 -6.75 -2.90 -15.20
CA SER A 124 -6.68 -4.06 -16.10
C SER A 124 -7.14 -5.34 -15.40
N VAL A 125 -6.61 -5.60 -14.20
CA VAL A 125 -7.02 -6.75 -13.38
C VAL A 125 -8.49 -6.63 -12.98
N GLY A 126 -8.95 -5.44 -12.59
CA GLY A 126 -10.34 -5.19 -12.24
C GLY A 126 -11.31 -5.50 -13.39
N CYS A 127 -10.96 -5.17 -14.63
CA CYS A 127 -11.74 -5.56 -15.80
C CYS A 127 -11.76 -7.08 -16.02
N VAL A 128 -10.63 -7.78 -15.83
CA VAL A 128 -10.55 -9.24 -15.96
C VAL A 128 -11.41 -9.95 -14.91
N PHE A 129 -11.39 -9.46 -13.67
CA PHE A 129 -12.19 -10.01 -12.57
C PHE A 129 -13.64 -9.51 -12.53
N GLY A 130 -14.02 -8.62 -13.46
CA GLY A 130 -15.37 -8.06 -13.55
C GLY A 130 -15.74 -7.08 -12.44
N THR A 131 -14.78 -6.60 -11.64
CA THR A 131 -15.02 -5.59 -10.60
C THR A 131 -15.09 -4.18 -11.16
N GLU A 132 -14.47 -3.93 -12.32
CA GLU A 132 -14.46 -2.64 -13.01
C GLU A 132 -15.07 -2.77 -14.41
N ARG A 133 -15.84 -1.76 -14.82
CA ARG A 133 -16.41 -1.70 -16.18
C ARG A 133 -15.40 -1.12 -17.15
N PHE A 134 -15.18 -1.83 -18.25
CA PHE A 134 -14.32 -1.35 -19.33
C PHE A 134 -14.93 -0.09 -19.97
N ASN A 135 -14.13 0.98 -20.02
CA ASN A 135 -14.52 2.26 -20.59
C ASN A 135 -13.39 2.80 -21.46
N TRP A 136 -13.70 3.18 -22.69
CA TRP A 136 -12.72 3.64 -23.68
C TRP A 136 -11.91 4.88 -23.23
N PRO A 137 -12.52 5.96 -22.71
CA PRO A 137 -11.78 7.10 -22.18
C PRO A 137 -10.81 6.73 -21.06
N THR A 138 -11.21 5.83 -20.16
CA THR A 138 -10.35 5.33 -19.08
C THR A 138 -9.18 4.54 -19.65
N PHE A 139 -9.44 3.65 -20.61
CA PHE A 139 -8.40 2.85 -21.26
C PHE A 139 -7.38 3.72 -22.01
N LEU A 140 -7.83 4.73 -22.76
CA LEU A 140 -6.94 5.69 -23.43
C LEU A 140 -6.08 6.46 -22.42
N ASN A 141 -6.63 6.81 -21.26
CA ASN A 141 -5.84 7.42 -20.19
C ASN A 141 -4.77 6.44 -19.64
N MET A 142 -5.08 5.15 -19.51
CA MET A 142 -4.08 4.14 -19.08
C MET A 142 -2.94 3.99 -20.09
N ILE A 143 -3.22 4.09 -21.38
CA ILE A 143 -2.18 4.14 -22.42
C ILE A 143 -1.29 5.37 -22.21
N LEU A 144 -1.87 6.54 -21.94
CA LEU A 144 -1.09 7.76 -21.70
C LEU A 144 -0.17 7.65 -20.47
N VAL A 145 -0.67 7.07 -19.37
CA VAL A 145 0.16 6.76 -18.19
C VAL A 145 1.34 5.85 -18.59
N THR A 146 1.06 4.80 -19.36
CA THR A 146 2.06 3.84 -19.80
C THR A 146 3.13 4.47 -20.68
N ILE A 147 2.75 5.36 -21.61
CA ILE A 147 3.68 6.13 -22.45
C ILE A 147 4.55 7.03 -21.57
N GLY A 148 3.98 7.74 -20.60
CA GLY A 148 4.75 8.60 -19.69
C GLY A 148 5.82 7.80 -18.91
N VAL A 149 5.45 6.64 -18.36
CA VAL A 149 6.41 5.76 -17.66
C VAL A 149 7.45 5.16 -18.61
N ALA A 150 7.08 4.84 -19.85
CA ALA A 150 8.04 4.38 -20.86
C ALA A 150 9.07 5.48 -21.18
N VAL A 151 8.63 6.72 -21.41
CA VAL A 151 9.53 7.88 -21.61
C VAL A 151 10.41 8.10 -20.38
N ALA A 152 9.86 7.98 -19.17
CA ALA A 152 10.63 8.09 -17.94
C ALA A 152 11.74 7.03 -17.89
N SER A 153 11.41 5.80 -18.26
CA SER A 153 12.33 4.65 -18.30
C SER A 153 13.44 4.82 -19.32
N PHE A 154 13.17 5.42 -20.49
CA PHE A 154 14.22 5.76 -21.47
C PHE A 154 15.20 6.80 -20.94
N GLY A 155 14.77 7.67 -20.03
CA GLY A 155 15.64 8.65 -19.38
C GLY A 155 16.40 8.11 -18.17
N GLU A 156 16.19 6.86 -17.74
CA GLU A 156 16.84 6.31 -16.56
C GLU A 156 18.31 5.99 -16.85
N ILE A 157 19.21 6.53 -16.01
CA ILE A 157 20.66 6.41 -16.21
C ILE A 157 21.14 5.02 -15.79
N ASN A 158 20.59 4.47 -14.70
CA ASN A 158 20.95 3.15 -14.18
C ASN A 158 19.90 2.11 -14.55
N PHE A 159 19.50 2.09 -15.82
CA PHE A 159 18.44 1.21 -16.28
C PHE A 159 18.88 -0.27 -16.18
N ASN A 160 18.14 -1.05 -15.40
CA ASN A 160 18.36 -2.49 -15.26
C ASN A 160 17.06 -3.25 -15.55
N MET A 161 17.04 -4.03 -16.64
CA MET A 161 15.85 -4.76 -17.08
C MET A 161 15.38 -5.79 -16.03
N THR A 162 16.29 -6.48 -15.35
CA THR A 162 15.93 -7.45 -14.30
C THR A 162 15.19 -6.77 -13.15
N GLY A 163 15.68 -5.61 -12.71
CA GLY A 163 15.00 -4.77 -11.73
C GLY A 163 13.62 -4.32 -12.18
N VAL A 164 13.48 -3.90 -13.45
CA VAL A 164 12.20 -3.50 -14.04
C VAL A 164 11.23 -4.68 -14.06
N LEU A 165 11.66 -5.88 -14.46
CA LEU A 165 10.81 -7.07 -14.46
C LEU A 165 10.35 -7.45 -13.05
N PHE A 166 11.22 -7.36 -12.04
CA PHE A 166 10.83 -7.55 -10.64
C PHE A 166 9.78 -6.52 -10.19
N GLN A 167 10.00 -5.25 -10.51
CA GLN A 167 9.06 -4.19 -10.14
C GLN A 167 7.71 -4.30 -10.86
N LEU A 168 7.70 -4.62 -12.16
CA LEU A 168 6.47 -4.84 -12.92
C LEU A 168 5.70 -6.08 -12.43
N SER A 169 6.42 -7.16 -12.11
CA SER A 169 5.81 -8.35 -11.49
C SER A 169 5.18 -8.00 -10.14
N SER A 170 5.86 -7.18 -9.33
CA SER A 170 5.34 -6.70 -8.05
C SER A 170 4.05 -5.91 -8.24
N ILE A 171 4.01 -5.00 -9.22
CA ILE A 171 2.81 -4.20 -9.56
C ILE A 171 1.64 -5.09 -9.98
N VAL A 172 1.88 -6.13 -10.79
CA VAL A 172 0.83 -7.05 -11.23
C VAL A 172 0.30 -7.87 -10.07
N THR A 173 1.18 -8.52 -9.29
CA THR A 173 0.76 -9.32 -8.13
C THR A 173 0.06 -8.47 -7.08
N GLU A 174 0.52 -7.24 -6.88
CA GLU A 174 -0.12 -6.29 -5.98
C GLU A 174 -1.50 -5.88 -6.45
N SER A 175 -1.68 -5.64 -7.75
CA SER A 175 -2.97 -5.32 -8.33
C SER A 175 -3.98 -6.45 -8.16
N ILE A 176 -3.54 -7.71 -8.33
CA ILE A 176 -4.36 -8.90 -8.04
C ILE A 176 -4.76 -8.93 -6.56
N ARG A 177 -3.80 -8.75 -5.64
CA ARG A 177 -4.08 -8.68 -4.21
C ARG A 177 -5.14 -7.63 -3.88
N LEU A 178 -5.01 -6.42 -4.43
CA LEU A 178 -5.94 -5.31 -4.19
C LEU A 178 -7.35 -5.64 -4.69
N VAL A 179 -7.49 -6.21 -5.89
CA VAL A 179 -8.79 -6.61 -6.45
C VAL A 179 -9.42 -7.76 -5.65
N LEU A 180 -8.62 -8.74 -5.20
CA LEU A 180 -9.12 -9.83 -4.35
C LEU A 180 -9.63 -9.30 -2.99
N VAL A 181 -8.92 -8.36 -2.38
CA VAL A 181 -9.38 -7.71 -1.15
C VAL A 181 -10.65 -6.91 -1.40
N GLN A 182 -10.75 -6.18 -2.52
CA GLN A 182 -11.98 -5.48 -2.91
C GLN A 182 -13.16 -6.45 -2.99
N ILE A 183 -13.00 -7.58 -3.69
CA ILE A 183 -14.05 -8.60 -3.84
C ILE A 183 -14.46 -9.15 -2.47
N LEU A 184 -13.49 -9.48 -1.60
CA LEU A 184 -13.76 -9.99 -0.24
C LEU A 184 -14.61 -9.01 0.58
N LEU A 185 -14.26 -7.72 0.55
CA LEU A 185 -14.97 -6.70 1.31
C LEU A 185 -16.37 -6.41 0.76
N GLN A 186 -16.52 -6.38 -0.57
CA GLN A 186 -17.81 -6.15 -1.23
C GLN A 186 -18.76 -7.33 -1.05
N SER A 187 -18.26 -8.56 -1.16
CA SER A 187 -19.10 -9.77 -1.15
C SER A 187 -19.61 -10.15 0.23
N ARG A 188 -18.83 -9.87 1.28
CA ARG A 188 -19.15 -10.31 2.65
C ARG A 188 -19.55 -9.16 3.58
N GLY A 189 -19.48 -7.91 3.12
CA GLY A 189 -19.80 -6.73 3.93
C GLY A 189 -18.91 -6.59 5.18
N LEU A 190 -17.76 -7.28 5.22
CA LEU A 190 -16.88 -7.32 6.37
C LEU A 190 -16.11 -6.01 6.51
N LYS A 191 -16.01 -5.52 7.75
CA LYS A 191 -15.13 -4.41 8.12
C LYS A 191 -13.89 -4.96 8.84
N LEU A 192 -13.00 -5.62 8.09
CA LEU A 192 -11.68 -6.11 8.54
C LEU A 192 -10.66 -5.00 8.86
N ASN A 193 -10.62 -4.39 10.06
CA ASN A 193 -9.56 -3.42 10.45
C ASN A 193 -8.14 -3.83 9.92
N PRO A 194 -7.26 -2.91 9.46
CA PRO A 194 -5.92 -3.28 8.96
C PRO A 194 -5.11 -4.17 9.90
N ILE A 195 -5.26 -4.02 11.22
CA ILE A 195 -4.63 -4.90 12.20
C ILE A 195 -5.21 -6.31 12.14
N THR A 196 -6.53 -6.44 11.95
CA THR A 196 -7.21 -7.72 11.73
C THR A 196 -6.81 -8.33 10.39
N THR A 197 -6.70 -7.53 9.32
CA THR A 197 -6.15 -8.00 8.04
C THR A 197 -4.73 -8.51 8.20
N LEU A 198 -3.87 -7.77 8.91
CA LEU A 198 -2.50 -8.18 9.19
C LEU A 198 -2.46 -9.48 10.01
N TYR A 199 -3.32 -9.61 11.02
CA TYR A 199 -3.44 -10.82 11.85
C TYR A 199 -3.76 -12.08 11.03
N TYR A 200 -4.63 -11.97 10.01
CA TYR A 200 -5.00 -13.11 9.16
C TYR A 200 -4.06 -13.33 7.97
N VAL A 201 -3.56 -12.26 7.36
CA VAL A 201 -2.79 -12.32 6.10
C VAL A 201 -1.29 -12.48 6.37
N ALA A 202 -0.72 -11.87 7.43
CA ALA A 202 0.72 -11.93 7.69
C ALA A 202 1.26 -13.35 7.97
N PRO A 203 0.57 -14.22 8.75
CA PRO A 203 1.02 -15.61 8.91
C PRO A 203 1.01 -16.40 7.60
N CYS A 204 -0.04 -16.22 6.77
CA CYS A 204 -0.11 -16.85 5.45
C CYS A 204 1.03 -16.36 4.56
N CYS A 205 1.26 -15.04 4.54
CA CYS A 205 2.34 -14.42 3.80
C CYS A 205 3.72 -14.98 4.21
N PHE A 206 3.99 -15.06 5.52
CA PHE A 206 5.20 -15.69 6.05
C PHE A 206 5.35 -17.14 5.57
N GLY A 207 4.28 -17.93 5.63
CA GLY A 207 4.26 -19.31 5.14
C GLY A 207 4.61 -19.43 3.66
N PHE A 208 4.06 -18.55 2.81
CA PHE A 208 4.38 -18.54 1.38
C PHE A 208 5.80 -18.05 1.08
N LEU A 209 6.36 -17.16 1.90
CA LEU A 209 7.75 -16.69 1.75
C LEU A 209 8.79 -17.74 2.17
N LEU A 210 8.44 -18.74 3.00
CA LEU A 210 9.36 -19.82 3.39
C LEU A 210 9.88 -20.61 2.18
N LEU A 211 9.02 -20.87 1.18
CA LEU A 211 9.40 -21.63 0.00
C LEU A 211 10.53 -20.94 -0.80
N PRO A 212 10.37 -19.69 -1.28
CA PRO A 212 11.44 -19.01 -1.99
C PRO A 212 12.64 -18.70 -1.09
N PHE A 213 12.46 -18.54 0.23
CA PHE A 213 13.57 -18.37 1.17
C PHE A 213 14.50 -19.58 1.18
N PHE A 214 13.96 -20.78 1.39
CA PHE A 214 14.77 -22.01 1.38
C PHE A 214 15.39 -22.28 0.02
N ALA A 215 14.69 -21.95 -1.07
CA ALA A 215 15.17 -22.16 -2.43
C ALA A 215 16.31 -21.19 -2.83
N LEU A 216 16.28 -19.93 -2.40
CA LEU A 216 17.13 -18.88 -2.98
C LEU A 216 18.07 -18.16 -2.02
N GLU A 217 17.70 -18.01 -0.75
CA GLU A 217 18.45 -17.19 0.21
C GLU A 217 19.04 -18.01 1.35
N PHE A 218 18.40 -19.09 1.80
CA PHE A 218 18.87 -19.88 2.94
C PHE A 218 20.30 -20.39 2.78
N SER A 219 20.61 -21.00 1.63
CA SER A 219 21.98 -21.47 1.36
C SER A 219 22.98 -20.31 1.25
N LYS A 220 22.57 -19.18 0.68
CA LYS A 220 23.45 -18.01 0.55
C LYS A 220 23.79 -17.39 1.91
N ILE A 221 22.78 -17.21 2.76
CA ILE A 221 22.94 -16.66 4.12
C ILE A 221 23.81 -17.57 4.98
N THR A 222 23.58 -18.89 4.92
CA THR A 222 24.32 -19.86 5.74
C THR A 222 25.79 -19.94 5.34
N ASN A 223 26.12 -19.65 4.08
CA ASN A 223 27.49 -19.67 3.57
C ASN A 223 28.13 -18.27 3.51
N ASP A 224 27.42 -17.21 3.92
CA ASP A 224 27.95 -15.85 3.93
C ASP A 224 28.65 -15.57 5.27
N ALA A 225 29.97 -15.79 5.29
CA ALA A 225 30.82 -15.59 6.45
C ALA A 225 31.04 -14.10 6.80
N GLU A 226 30.73 -13.18 5.88
CA GLU A 226 30.90 -11.74 6.06
C GLU A 226 29.59 -11.04 6.47
N LEU A 227 28.49 -11.78 6.58
CA LEU A 227 27.18 -11.25 6.92
C LEU A 227 27.11 -10.78 8.38
N VAL A 228 27.33 -9.47 8.59
CA VAL A 228 27.12 -8.82 9.89
C VAL A 228 25.70 -8.26 9.97
N VAL A 229 24.76 -9.05 10.49
CA VAL A 229 23.40 -8.56 10.78
C VAL A 229 23.40 -7.85 12.12
N ASN A 230 23.20 -6.53 12.12
CA ASN A 230 23.00 -5.78 13.36
C ASN A 230 21.53 -5.94 13.85
N PRO A 231 21.28 -6.62 15.00
CA PRO A 231 19.91 -6.90 15.46
C PRO A 231 19.11 -5.62 15.75
N PHE A 232 19.78 -4.56 16.20
CA PHE A 232 19.12 -3.28 16.46
C PHE A 232 18.53 -2.67 15.20
N HIS A 233 19.26 -2.74 14.07
CA HIS A 233 18.77 -2.22 12.79
C HIS A 233 17.58 -3.05 12.28
N MET A 234 17.63 -4.37 12.40
CA MET A 234 16.53 -5.28 12.01
C MET A 234 15.27 -5.05 12.86
N ILE A 235 15.41 -4.88 14.17
CA ILE A 235 14.27 -4.59 15.07
C ILE A 235 13.71 -3.20 14.78
N ALA A 236 14.56 -2.18 14.60
CA ALA A 236 14.12 -0.83 14.30
C ALA A 236 13.36 -0.76 12.96
N ASN A 237 13.86 -1.44 11.93
CA ASN A 237 13.23 -1.51 10.62
C ASN A 237 11.87 -2.25 10.66
N ALA A 238 11.79 -3.40 11.34
CA ALA A 238 10.51 -4.11 11.52
C ALA A 238 9.51 -3.32 12.39
N THR A 239 10.01 -2.59 13.40
CA THR A 239 9.18 -1.68 14.21
C THR A 239 8.62 -0.55 13.36
N ALA A 240 9.43 0.05 12.48
CA ALA A 240 8.94 1.06 11.54
C ALA A 240 7.86 0.50 10.60
N ALA A 241 8.03 -0.73 10.08
CA ALA A 241 7.03 -1.41 9.27
C ALA A 241 5.72 -1.67 10.06
N PHE A 242 5.81 -2.07 11.33
CA PHE A 242 4.64 -2.22 12.19
C PHE A 242 3.95 -0.87 12.48
N CYS A 243 4.73 0.17 12.81
CA CYS A 243 4.23 1.52 13.03
C CYS A 243 3.53 2.07 11.79
N LEU A 244 4.03 1.78 10.58
CA LEU A 244 3.37 2.13 9.33
C LEU A 244 1.99 1.49 9.23
N ASN A 245 1.86 0.19 9.53
CA ASN A 245 0.55 -0.49 9.55
C ASN A 245 -0.42 0.16 10.55
N MET A 246 0.07 0.58 11.72
CA MET A 246 -0.73 1.33 12.70
C MET A 246 -1.12 2.73 12.22
N ALA A 247 -0.22 3.41 11.52
CA ALA A 247 -0.48 4.73 10.95
C ALA A 247 -1.54 4.66 9.86
N VAL A 248 -1.50 3.63 8.99
CA VAL A 248 -2.55 3.36 7.99
C VAL A 248 -3.90 3.14 8.67
N PHE A 249 -3.95 2.38 9.77
CA PHE A 249 -5.18 2.20 10.53
C PHE A 249 -5.75 3.53 11.05
N MET A 250 -4.91 4.37 11.66
CA MET A 250 -5.31 5.68 12.14
C MET A 250 -5.77 6.60 10.99
N LEU A 251 -5.06 6.56 9.86
CA LEU A 251 -5.32 7.36 8.67
C LEU A 251 -6.70 7.05 8.09
N ILE A 252 -7.04 5.76 7.95
CA ILE A 252 -8.34 5.29 7.46
C ILE A 252 -9.49 5.82 8.32
N GLY A 253 -9.33 5.85 9.64
CA GLY A 253 -10.36 6.32 10.55
C GLY A 253 -10.54 7.84 10.61
N LYS A 254 -9.58 8.62 10.09
CA LYS A 254 -9.51 10.08 10.26
C LYS A 254 -9.56 10.86 8.96
N THR A 255 -9.39 10.21 7.81
CA THR A 255 -9.27 10.89 6.51
C THR A 255 -10.24 10.32 5.48
N SER A 256 -10.42 11.06 4.38
CA SER A 256 -11.22 10.63 3.24
C SER A 256 -10.36 9.90 2.22
N ALA A 257 -10.99 9.07 1.37
CA ALA A 257 -10.31 8.45 0.24
C ALA A 257 -9.62 9.50 -0.66
N LEU A 258 -10.24 10.67 -0.87
CA LEU A 258 -9.64 11.75 -1.64
C LEU A 258 -8.35 12.27 -1.01
N THR A 259 -8.35 12.50 0.31
CA THR A 259 -7.18 12.97 1.05
C THR A 259 -6.02 11.99 0.91
N MET A 260 -6.28 10.69 0.99
CA MET A 260 -5.28 9.64 0.81
C MET A 260 -4.71 9.60 -0.60
N ASN A 261 -5.54 9.77 -1.63
CA ASN A 261 -5.06 9.82 -3.03
C ASN A 261 -4.08 10.97 -3.26
N ILE A 262 -4.43 12.17 -2.78
CA ILE A 262 -3.57 13.36 -2.91
C ILE A 262 -2.30 13.20 -2.07
N ALA A 263 -2.43 12.70 -0.84
CA ALA A 263 -1.28 12.49 0.04
C ALA A 263 -0.31 11.42 -0.48
N GLY A 264 -0.82 10.36 -1.12
CA GLY A 264 0.01 9.35 -1.79
C GLY A 264 0.83 9.91 -2.94
N VAL A 265 0.20 10.72 -3.80
CA VAL A 265 0.90 11.46 -4.85
C VAL A 265 2.02 12.33 -4.26
N ALA A 266 1.70 13.11 -3.22
CA ALA A 266 2.68 13.99 -2.59
C ALA A 266 3.84 13.19 -2.00
N LYS A 267 3.56 12.07 -1.34
CA LYS A 267 4.54 11.12 -0.82
C LYS A 267 5.47 10.61 -1.92
N ASP A 268 4.95 10.23 -3.08
CA ASP A 268 5.78 9.67 -4.16
C ASP A 268 6.79 10.71 -4.70
N TRP A 269 6.35 11.95 -4.92
CA TRP A 269 7.24 13.06 -5.28
C TRP A 269 8.27 13.37 -4.20
N MET A 270 7.86 13.35 -2.92
CA MET A 270 8.79 13.50 -1.81
C MET A 270 9.83 12.39 -1.77
N LEU A 271 9.45 11.14 -2.06
CA LEU A 271 10.38 10.01 -2.08
C LEU A 271 11.37 10.08 -3.24
N ILE A 272 10.95 10.57 -4.40
CA ILE A 272 11.87 10.85 -5.51
C ILE A 272 12.91 11.89 -5.07
N GLY A 273 12.47 13.01 -4.49
CA GLY A 273 13.38 14.06 -3.99
C GLY A 273 14.32 13.55 -2.89
N LEU A 274 13.81 12.79 -1.92
CA LEU A 274 14.62 12.18 -0.86
C LEU A 274 15.59 11.14 -1.39
N SER A 275 15.22 10.37 -2.42
CA SER A 275 16.13 9.41 -3.07
C SER A 275 17.32 10.12 -3.73
N VAL A 276 17.06 11.25 -4.40
CA VAL A 276 18.13 12.07 -5.00
C VAL A 276 19.02 12.65 -3.90
N TRP A 277 18.45 13.13 -2.80
CA TRP A 277 19.22 13.75 -1.71
C TRP A 277 20.02 12.74 -0.88
N LEU A 278 19.43 11.60 -0.49
CA LEU A 278 20.07 10.60 0.39
C LEU A 278 21.00 9.64 -0.35
N PHE A 279 20.58 9.17 -1.52
CA PHE A 279 21.30 8.13 -2.27
C PHE A 279 22.02 8.67 -3.50
N HIS A 280 22.03 9.99 -3.69
CA HIS A 280 22.60 10.65 -4.87
C HIS A 280 22.11 10.02 -6.19
N SER A 281 20.83 9.62 -6.23
CA SER A 281 20.22 8.98 -7.39
C SER A 281 20.23 9.93 -8.59
N ALA A 282 20.82 9.50 -9.71
CA ALA A 282 20.89 10.31 -10.92
C ALA A 282 19.54 10.30 -11.65
N VAL A 283 18.87 11.45 -11.68
CA VAL A 283 17.56 11.63 -12.31
C VAL A 283 17.71 12.60 -13.47
N SER A 284 17.48 12.13 -14.71
CA SER A 284 17.61 12.96 -15.90
C SER A 284 16.38 13.84 -16.13
N GLY A 285 16.54 14.91 -16.92
CA GLY A 285 15.40 15.76 -17.32
C GLY A 285 14.34 15.00 -18.12
N LEU A 286 14.76 14.05 -18.97
CA LEU A 286 13.84 13.20 -19.74
C LEU A 286 13.04 12.26 -18.81
N ASN A 287 13.71 11.74 -17.78
CA ASN A 287 13.09 10.88 -16.76
C ASN A 287 11.98 11.63 -15.99
N LEU A 288 12.26 12.85 -15.53
CA LEU A 288 11.25 13.71 -14.90
C LEU A 288 10.13 14.11 -15.84
N PHE A 289 10.44 14.43 -17.10
CA PHE A 289 9.44 14.81 -18.09
C PHE A 289 8.45 13.67 -18.37
N GLY A 290 8.95 12.45 -18.59
CA GLY A 290 8.10 11.27 -18.77
C GLY A 290 7.23 11.00 -17.53
N TYR A 291 7.82 11.07 -16.35
CA TYR A 291 7.08 10.87 -15.11
C TYR A 291 6.02 11.95 -14.89
N PHE A 292 6.30 13.20 -15.26
CA PHE A 292 5.33 14.29 -15.19
C PHE A 292 4.11 14.05 -16.10
N ILE A 293 4.31 13.52 -17.31
CA ILE A 293 3.20 13.10 -18.19
C ILE A 293 2.37 12.01 -17.53
N ALA A 294 3.02 10.96 -17.01
CA ALA A 294 2.33 9.86 -16.33
C ALA A 294 1.54 10.36 -15.12
N PHE A 295 2.15 11.25 -14.34
CA PHE A 295 1.55 11.88 -13.18
C PHE A 295 0.27 12.65 -13.52
N LEU A 296 0.30 13.51 -14.54
CA LEU A 296 -0.88 14.25 -14.97
C LEU A 296 -2.01 13.32 -15.42
N ALA A 297 -1.69 12.24 -16.13
CA ALA A 297 -2.66 11.24 -16.55
C ALA A 297 -3.26 10.46 -15.36
N VAL A 298 -2.47 10.15 -14.33
CA VAL A 298 -2.97 9.56 -13.07
C VAL A 298 -3.87 10.54 -12.31
N CYS A 299 -3.50 11.82 -12.23
CA CYS A 299 -4.35 12.86 -11.65
C CYS A 299 -5.70 12.98 -12.37
N TRP A 300 -5.67 12.95 -13.71
CA TRP A 300 -6.87 12.98 -14.53
C TRP A 300 -7.77 11.76 -14.27
N TYR A 301 -7.20 10.56 -14.20
CA TYR A 301 -7.92 9.35 -13.85
C TYR A 301 -8.58 9.43 -12.48
N ASN A 302 -7.81 9.82 -11.46
CA ASN A 302 -8.30 9.98 -10.10
C ASN A 302 -9.43 11.02 -10.02
N TYR A 303 -9.32 12.11 -10.80
CA TYR A 303 -10.37 13.11 -10.92
C TYR A 303 -11.65 12.56 -11.55
N GLN A 304 -11.56 11.85 -12.69
CA GLN A 304 -12.73 11.23 -13.32
C GLN A 304 -13.44 10.27 -12.37
N LYS A 305 -12.67 9.44 -11.68
CA LYS A 305 -13.22 8.49 -10.74
C LYS A 305 -13.90 9.15 -9.55
N LEU A 306 -13.30 10.23 -9.03
CA LEU A 306 -13.92 11.05 -7.98
C LEU A 306 -15.25 11.66 -8.45
N GLN A 307 -15.30 12.17 -9.67
CA GLN A 307 -16.53 12.74 -10.23
C GLN A 307 -17.62 11.68 -10.43
N ALA A 308 -17.25 10.50 -10.91
CA ALA A 308 -18.18 9.37 -11.01
C ALA A 308 -18.73 8.97 -9.62
N ALA A 309 -17.88 8.94 -8.60
CA ALA A 309 -18.29 8.66 -7.22
C ALA A 309 -19.23 9.74 -6.64
N LYS A 310 -19.03 11.02 -7.00
CA LYS A 310 -19.94 12.11 -6.60
C LYS A 310 -21.28 12.06 -7.34
N ALA A 311 -21.25 11.74 -8.63
CA ALA A 311 -22.44 11.67 -9.49
C ALA A 311 -23.34 10.47 -9.17
N ALA A 312 -22.77 9.37 -8.65
CA ALA A 312 -23.54 8.22 -8.15
C ALA A 312 -24.37 8.52 -6.89
N GLY A 313 -24.38 9.77 -6.41
CA GLY A 313 -25.01 10.19 -5.16
C GLY A 313 -24.23 9.71 -3.92
N PRO A 314 -24.64 10.11 -2.71
CA PRO A 314 -24.19 9.40 -1.52
C PRO A 314 -24.56 7.93 -1.73
N PRO A 315 -23.70 6.97 -1.36
CA PRO A 315 -24.16 5.60 -1.22
C PRO A 315 -25.48 5.65 -0.42
N PRO A 316 -26.49 4.80 -0.70
CA PRO A 316 -27.45 4.48 0.36
C PRO A 316 -26.62 4.15 1.61
N SER A 317 -27.17 4.33 2.81
CA SER A 317 -26.48 4.15 4.10
C SER A 317 -25.72 2.82 4.31
N SER A 318 -25.60 1.97 3.29
CA SER A 318 -24.67 0.85 3.16
C SER A 318 -23.25 1.26 2.69
N PRO A 319 -22.19 0.80 3.39
CA PRO A 319 -20.78 1.13 3.14
C PRO A 319 -20.15 0.51 1.86
N SER A 320 -20.94 -0.11 0.97
CA SER A 320 -20.45 -0.91 -0.16
C SER A 320 -19.99 -0.08 -1.38
N SER A 321 -20.65 1.04 -1.69
CA SER A 321 -20.31 1.81 -2.90
C SER A 321 -19.04 2.68 -2.76
N ALA A 322 -18.67 3.05 -1.53
CA ALA A 322 -17.41 3.77 -1.26
C ALA A 322 -16.17 2.88 -1.39
N ALA A 323 -16.30 1.56 -1.14
CA ALA A 323 -15.23 0.59 -1.33
C ALA A 323 -14.97 0.33 -2.84
N ALA A 324 -16.03 0.31 -3.65
CA ALA A 324 -15.91 0.28 -5.12
C ALA A 324 -15.19 1.54 -5.65
N ALA A 325 -15.54 2.71 -5.13
CA ALA A 325 -14.90 3.99 -5.48
C ALA A 325 -13.47 4.16 -4.94
N ALA A 326 -12.99 3.31 -4.04
CA ALA A 326 -11.61 3.33 -3.52
C ALA A 326 -10.70 2.32 -4.25
N ALA A 327 -11.24 1.17 -4.65
CA ALA A 327 -10.44 0.12 -5.28
C ALA A 327 -9.90 0.51 -6.67
N ALA A 328 -10.70 1.08 -7.57
CA ALA A 328 -10.19 1.62 -8.84
C ALA A 328 -9.25 2.86 -8.75
N SER A 329 -8.74 3.30 -7.58
CA SER A 329 -7.82 4.47 -7.51
C SER A 329 -6.36 4.06 -7.33
N GLY A 330 -6.08 2.75 -7.30
CA GLY A 330 -4.72 2.21 -7.46
C GLY A 330 -3.74 2.49 -6.33
N ASN A 331 -4.14 3.14 -5.23
CA ASN A 331 -3.27 3.35 -4.08
C ASN A 331 -3.21 2.09 -3.20
N GLU A 332 -2.01 1.52 -3.04
CA GLU A 332 -1.67 0.28 -2.30
C GLU A 332 -2.23 0.21 -0.86
N GLU A 333 -2.55 1.35 -0.29
CA GLU A 333 -3.03 1.47 1.10
C GLU A 333 -4.54 1.74 1.20
N MET A 334 -5.21 1.84 0.06
CA MET A 334 -6.58 2.27 -0.05
C MET A 334 -7.57 1.10 0.07
N ILE A 335 -7.42 0.33 1.15
CA ILE A 335 -8.51 -0.50 1.65
C ILE A 335 -9.13 0.26 2.83
N PRO A 336 -10.04 1.22 2.59
CA PRO A 336 -10.68 1.95 3.67
C PRO A 336 -11.66 1.03 4.38
N LEU A 337 -11.28 0.65 5.58
CA LEU A 337 -12.17 0.04 6.54
C LEU A 337 -12.95 1.12 7.24
N LYS A 338 -14.16 1.36 6.74
CA LYS A 338 -15.08 2.33 7.31
C LYS A 338 -15.56 1.85 8.69
N ILE A 339 -14.78 2.13 9.73
CA ILE A 339 -15.25 2.15 11.12
C ILE A 339 -16.22 3.31 11.23
N MET A 340 -17.49 3.01 11.46
CA MET A 340 -18.40 4.03 11.98
C MET A 340 -17.94 4.32 13.40
N THR A 341 -17.46 5.54 13.64
CA THR A 341 -17.45 6.10 14.97
C THR A 341 -18.87 6.06 15.51
N ALA A 342 -19.06 5.39 16.64
CA ALA A 342 -20.30 5.40 17.39
C ALA A 342 -20.67 6.84 17.75
N SER A 343 -21.76 7.35 17.17
CA SER A 343 -22.52 8.50 17.68
C SER A 343 -23.86 8.56 16.95
N SER A 344 -24.76 7.62 17.26
CA SER A 344 -26.21 7.78 17.00
C SER A 344 -27.09 6.75 17.73
N LEU A 345 -26.67 6.26 18.89
CA LEU A 345 -27.55 5.48 19.78
C LEU A 345 -27.54 6.11 21.17
N ASP A 346 -28.09 7.32 21.23
CA ASP A 346 -28.74 7.80 22.44
C ASP A 346 -29.95 8.65 22.03
N LYS A 347 -31.00 7.95 21.64
CA LYS A 347 -32.37 8.45 21.79
C LYS A 347 -33.16 7.31 22.43
N PRO A 348 -33.48 7.39 23.73
CA PRO A 348 -34.50 6.51 24.26
C PRO A 348 -35.81 6.80 23.53
N MET A 349 -36.39 5.76 22.94
CA MET A 349 -37.84 5.70 22.73
C MET A 349 -38.49 5.98 24.09
N GLN A 350 -39.05 7.18 24.24
CA GLN A 350 -40.14 7.40 25.18
C GLN A 350 -41.44 7.32 24.39
N ALA A 351 -42.39 6.69 25.07
CA ALA A 351 -43.69 6.19 24.64
C ALA A 351 -44.58 7.19 23.91
#